data_AF-A0A6J2PRI5-F1
#
_entry.id   AF-A0A6J2PRI5-F1
#
_cell.length_a   1.000
_cell.length_b   1.000
_cell.length_c   1.000
_cell.angle_alpha   90.00
_cell.angle_beta   90.00
_cell.angle_gamma   90.00
#
_symmetry.space_group_name_H-M   'P 1'
#
loop_
_entity.id
_entity.type
_entity.pdbx_description
1 polymer ?
#
loop_
_entity_poly.entity_id
_entity_poly.type
_entity_poly.pdbx_seq_one_letter_code
_entity_poly.pdbx_strand_id
1 'polypeptide(L)'
;MAPTPASMCTPLKTLNGSLIHRRRYMKHNFPINYTIRIHHEEVFKLSSINRLRLQVEGLDELVLQRLWFQVNQGVLKKIIRVMPERHPSRQYTTELERRFRDVEGVFVQSHPAEVFQQELPETIQDTWDHLTEEPGRVPESSWRFASPKSLLDNFCRTMHCLFSECFSSTEAQQDFSLVYFQTAVLPIGGKAGRNIYVLKAETRPAG
;
A
#
# COMPACT_ATOMS: atom_id res chain seq x y z
N MET A 1 -14.51 2.59 -12.29
CA MET A 1 -13.12 2.15 -12.12
C MET A 1 -12.39 2.51 -13.40
N ALA A 2 -11.40 3.41 -13.34
CA ALA A 2 -10.47 3.54 -14.45
C ALA A 2 -9.64 2.24 -14.49
N PRO A 3 -9.66 1.47 -15.58
CA PRO A 3 -8.98 0.19 -15.64
C PRO A 3 -7.47 0.40 -15.57
N THR A 4 -6.78 -0.44 -14.81
CA THR A 4 -5.32 -0.46 -14.82
C THR A 4 -4.87 -0.80 -16.25
N PRO A 5 -4.03 0.02 -16.90
CA PRO A 5 -3.58 -0.29 -18.25
C PRO A 5 -2.93 -1.67 -18.31
N ALA A 6 -3.30 -2.51 -19.28
CA ALA A 6 -2.78 -3.89 -19.37
C ALA A 6 -1.24 -3.95 -19.44
N SER A 7 -0.61 -2.91 -19.97
CA SER A 7 0.85 -2.68 -19.99
C SER A 7 1.49 -2.70 -18.60
N MET A 8 0.74 -2.39 -17.54
CA MET A 8 1.23 -2.31 -16.16
C MET A 8 1.37 -3.67 -15.48
N CYS A 9 0.61 -4.68 -15.89
CA CYS A 9 0.52 -5.92 -15.11
C CYS A 9 1.80 -6.75 -15.11
N THR A 10 2.51 -6.83 -16.23
CA THR A 10 3.82 -7.51 -16.31
C THR A 10 4.89 -6.88 -15.40
N PRO A 11 5.14 -5.55 -15.46
CA PRO A 11 6.10 -4.92 -14.55
C PRO A 11 5.66 -5.01 -13.08
N LEU A 12 4.37 -4.86 -12.77
CA LEU A 12 3.84 -5.01 -11.41
C LEU A 12 4.00 -6.44 -10.87
N LYS A 13 3.77 -7.47 -11.67
CA LYS A 13 4.04 -8.87 -11.28
C LYS A 13 5.52 -9.13 -11.03
N THR A 14 6.39 -8.54 -11.85
CA THR A 14 7.85 -8.62 -11.67
C THR A 14 8.31 -7.95 -10.37
N LEU A 15 7.76 -6.77 -10.08
CA LEU A 15 7.97 -6.07 -8.82
C LEU A 15 7.47 -6.89 -7.63
N ASN A 16 6.28 -7.48 -7.74
CA ASN A 16 5.71 -8.36 -6.72
C ASN A 16 6.59 -9.59 -6.43
N GLY A 17 7.17 -10.20 -7.47
CA GLY A 17 8.13 -11.30 -7.33
C GLY A 17 9.35 -10.89 -6.49
N SER A 18 9.83 -9.66 -6.66
CA SER A 18 10.95 -9.13 -5.85
C SER A 18 10.56 -8.96 -4.37
N LEU A 19 9.30 -8.64 -4.08
CA LEU A 19 8.78 -8.46 -2.72
C LEU A 19 8.59 -9.77 -1.93
N ILE A 20 8.66 -10.95 -2.57
CA ILE A 20 8.59 -12.25 -1.88
C ILE A 20 9.75 -12.37 -0.86
N HIS A 21 10.92 -11.85 -1.20
CA HIS A 21 12.11 -11.95 -0.35
C HIS A 21 12.22 -10.85 0.73
N ARG A 22 11.20 -9.97 0.85
CA ARG A 22 11.22 -8.83 1.77
C ARG A 22 11.50 -9.21 3.22
N ARG A 23 11.05 -10.40 3.68
CA ARG A 23 11.34 -10.86 5.05
C ARG A 23 12.82 -11.10 5.29
N ARG A 24 13.50 -11.77 4.36
CA ARG A 24 14.94 -12.05 4.47
C ARG A 24 15.71 -10.74 4.51
N TYR A 25 15.48 -9.88 3.52
CA TYR A 25 16.29 -8.67 3.35
C TYR A 25 15.91 -7.55 4.31
N MET A 26 14.65 -7.39 4.72
CA MET A 26 14.22 -6.26 5.58
C MET A 26 14.03 -6.61 7.06
N LYS A 27 14.11 -7.89 7.44
CA LYS A 27 14.00 -8.33 8.85
C LYS A 27 15.23 -9.09 9.31
N HIS A 28 15.62 -10.16 8.61
CA HIS A 28 16.70 -11.04 9.10
C HIS A 28 18.09 -10.38 9.03
N ASN A 29 18.30 -9.52 8.03
CA ASN A 29 19.56 -8.81 7.83
C ASN A 29 19.69 -7.51 8.65
N PHE A 30 18.65 -7.13 9.40
CA PHE A 30 18.64 -5.93 10.22
C PHE A 30 18.74 -6.30 11.71
N PRO A 31 19.28 -5.40 12.56
CA PRO A 31 19.24 -5.60 14.01
C PRO A 31 17.82 -5.81 14.53
N ILE A 32 17.71 -6.51 15.67
CA ILE A 32 16.43 -6.70 16.36
C ILE A 32 15.85 -5.32 16.72
N ASN A 33 14.56 -5.13 16.44
CA ASN A 33 13.83 -3.87 16.66
C ASN A 33 14.42 -2.65 15.91
N TYR A 34 15.18 -2.87 14.83
CA TYR A 34 15.67 -1.78 14.00
C TYR A 34 14.52 -1.02 13.34
N THR A 35 14.53 0.30 13.49
CA THR A 35 13.58 1.23 12.88
C THR A 35 14.30 2.41 12.26
N ILE A 36 13.71 2.97 11.20
CA ILE A 36 14.19 4.17 10.55
C ILE A 36 13.20 5.31 10.77
N ARG A 37 13.73 6.53 10.77
CA ARG A 37 12.95 7.77 10.88
C ARG A 37 12.33 8.10 9.52
N ILE A 38 11.03 8.33 9.49
CA ILE A 38 10.21 8.60 8.29
C ILE A 38 9.13 9.65 8.60
N HIS A 39 8.54 10.25 7.57
CA HIS A 39 7.41 11.16 7.73
C HIS A 39 6.14 10.34 8.00
N HIS A 40 5.16 10.94 8.67
CA HIS A 40 3.91 10.28 9.00
C HIS A 40 3.17 9.77 7.75
N GLU A 41 3.18 10.59 6.70
CA GLU A 41 2.55 10.37 5.40
C GLU A 41 3.21 9.21 4.63
N GLU A 42 4.49 8.91 4.91
CA GLU A 42 5.19 7.76 4.32
C GLU A 42 4.76 6.41 4.92
N VAL A 43 4.02 6.42 6.03
CA VAL A 43 3.36 5.23 6.57
C VAL A 43 2.05 4.99 5.83
N PHE A 44 2.14 4.66 4.54
CA PHE A 44 0.99 4.51 3.66
C PHE A 44 0.38 3.11 3.75
N LYS A 45 -0.72 2.98 4.48
CA LYS A 45 -1.42 1.71 4.75
C LYS A 45 -2.73 1.64 3.95
N LEU A 46 -3.37 0.47 3.93
CA LEU A 46 -4.74 0.33 3.41
C LEU A 46 -5.73 1.27 4.10
N SER A 47 -5.58 1.47 5.41
CA SER A 47 -6.37 2.46 6.16
C SER A 47 -6.20 3.88 5.64
N SER A 48 -5.00 4.24 5.15
CA SER A 48 -4.74 5.54 4.53
C SER A 48 -5.54 5.68 3.24
N ILE A 49 -5.53 4.65 2.38
CA ILE A 49 -6.30 4.61 1.13
C ILE A 49 -7.80 4.77 1.41
N ASN A 50 -8.35 3.97 2.33
CA ASN A 50 -9.78 4.04 2.64
C ASN A 50 -10.18 5.38 3.23
N ARG A 51 -9.34 5.95 4.11
CA ARG A 51 -9.60 7.27 4.68
C ARG A 51 -9.67 8.32 3.57
N LEU A 52 -8.75 8.30 2.62
CA LEU A 52 -8.76 9.24 1.49
C LEU A 52 -10.01 9.07 0.61
N ARG A 53 -10.40 7.81 0.30
CA ARG A 53 -11.64 7.52 -0.44
C ARG A 53 -12.91 8.02 0.26
N LEU A 54 -12.91 8.04 1.60
CA LEU A 54 -14.04 8.53 2.39
C LEU A 54 -14.06 10.05 2.53
N GLN A 55 -12.88 10.69 2.54
CA GLN A 55 -12.74 12.14 2.73
C GLN A 55 -12.93 12.92 1.42
N VAL A 56 -12.62 12.33 0.28
CA VAL A 56 -12.70 12.97 -1.03
C VAL A 56 -13.77 12.27 -1.86
N GLU A 57 -14.92 12.92 -2.01
CA GLU A 57 -16.02 12.42 -2.82
C GLU A 57 -15.59 12.30 -4.29
N GLY A 58 -15.85 11.15 -4.91
CA GLY A 58 -15.48 10.91 -6.31
C GLY A 58 -13.97 10.80 -6.56
N LEU A 59 -13.15 10.52 -5.54
CA LEU A 59 -11.70 10.39 -5.68
C LEU A 59 -11.32 9.40 -6.77
N ASP A 60 -10.57 9.89 -7.77
CA ASP A 60 -10.04 9.05 -8.84
C ASP A 60 -8.98 8.10 -8.30
N GLU A 61 -9.07 6.83 -8.70
CA GLU A 61 -8.11 5.79 -8.36
C GLU A 61 -6.72 6.14 -8.90
N LEU A 62 -6.64 6.84 -10.04
CA LEU A 62 -5.38 7.29 -10.60
C LEU A 62 -4.63 8.25 -9.66
N VAL A 63 -5.35 9.10 -8.92
CA VAL A 63 -4.74 9.99 -7.93
C VAL A 63 -4.13 9.19 -6.79
N LEU A 64 -4.81 8.14 -6.33
CA LEU A 64 -4.29 7.22 -5.31
C LEU A 64 -3.06 6.43 -5.81
N GLN A 65 -3.07 6.01 -7.08
CA GLN A 65 -1.94 5.33 -7.71
C GLN A 65 -0.72 6.27 -7.83
N ARG A 66 -0.92 7.53 -8.25
CA ARG A 66 0.12 8.57 -8.27
C ARG A 66 0.72 8.80 -6.88
N LEU A 67 -0.13 8.97 -5.87
CA LEU A 67 0.31 9.16 -4.49
C LEU A 67 1.10 7.95 -3.98
N TRP A 68 0.66 6.73 -4.33
CA TRP A 68 1.38 5.51 -3.98
C TRP A 68 2.79 5.47 -4.58
N PHE A 69 2.97 5.89 -5.84
CA PHE A 69 4.30 6.00 -6.43
C PHE A 69 5.18 6.98 -5.64
N GLN A 70 4.66 8.18 -5.40
CA GLN A 70 5.37 9.25 -4.68
C GLN A 70 5.84 8.81 -3.29
N VAL A 71 4.93 8.23 -2.48
CA VAL A 71 5.28 7.73 -1.14
C VAL A 71 6.36 6.67 -1.21
N ASN A 72 6.16 5.65 -2.04
CA ASN A 72 7.02 4.48 -2.02
C ASN A 72 8.39 4.75 -2.64
N GLN A 73 8.51 5.74 -3.54
CA GLN A 73 9.80 6.22 -4.02
C GLN A 73 10.62 6.81 -2.86
N GLY A 74 10.01 7.67 -2.04
CA GLY A 74 10.63 8.25 -0.85
C GLY A 74 11.04 7.18 0.17
N VAL A 75 10.15 6.23 0.45
CA VAL A 75 10.40 5.10 1.36
C VAL A 75 11.59 4.26 0.91
N LEU A 76 11.66 3.85 -0.35
CA LEU A 76 12.77 3.04 -0.87
C LEU A 76 14.10 3.79 -0.79
N LYS A 77 14.13 5.07 -1.17
CA LYS A 77 15.31 5.93 -1.04
C LYS A 77 15.78 6.03 0.41
N LYS A 78 14.86 6.22 1.36
CA LYS A 78 15.18 6.28 2.80
C LYS A 78 15.71 4.95 3.35
N ILE A 79 15.13 3.82 2.95
CA ILE A 79 15.65 2.49 3.33
C ILE A 79 17.08 2.29 2.78
N ILE A 80 17.33 2.65 1.52
CA ILE A 80 18.68 2.54 0.93
C ILE A 80 19.68 3.44 1.66
N ARG A 81 19.29 4.68 1.98
CA ARG A 81 20.15 5.68 2.62
C ARG A 81 20.69 5.23 3.98
N VAL A 82 19.92 4.47 4.76
CA VAL A 82 20.36 4.00 6.08
C VAL A 82 21.28 2.79 6.03
N MET A 83 21.41 2.14 4.86
CA MET A 83 22.24 0.95 4.71
C MET A 83 23.65 1.31 4.23
N PRO A 84 24.71 0.86 4.93
CA PRO A 84 26.09 0.94 4.42
C PRO A 84 26.25 0.25 3.06
N GLU A 85 27.30 0.62 2.31
CA GLU A 85 27.53 0.08 0.96
C GLU A 85 27.62 -1.45 0.93
N ARG A 86 28.27 -2.03 1.95
CA ARG A 86 28.45 -3.48 2.10
C ARG A 86 27.28 -4.19 2.78
N HIS A 87 26.17 -3.51 3.06
CA HIS A 87 25.03 -4.12 3.73
C HIS A 87 24.40 -5.19 2.83
N PRO A 88 24.13 -6.42 3.33
CA PRO A 88 23.67 -7.54 2.52
C PRO A 88 22.31 -7.33 1.85
N SER A 89 21.52 -6.37 2.32
CA SER A 89 20.23 -6.00 1.72
C SER A 89 20.29 -4.82 0.76
N ARG A 90 21.44 -4.13 0.64
CA ARG A 90 21.52 -2.90 -0.16
C ARG A 90 21.32 -3.18 -1.64
N GLN A 91 22.03 -4.16 -2.21
CA GLN A 91 21.84 -4.55 -3.61
C GLN A 91 20.39 -4.96 -3.91
N TYR A 92 19.78 -5.79 -3.06
CA TYR A 92 18.38 -6.16 -3.19
C TYR A 92 17.45 -4.94 -3.24
N THR A 93 17.66 -3.98 -2.35
CA THR A 93 16.79 -2.80 -2.24
C THR A 93 17.01 -1.82 -3.38
N THR A 94 18.25 -1.66 -3.84
CA THR A 94 18.57 -0.86 -5.04
C THR A 94 17.94 -1.46 -6.29
N GLU A 95 17.99 -2.78 -6.46
CA GLU A 95 17.30 -3.44 -7.59
C GLU A 95 15.77 -3.33 -7.49
N LEU A 96 15.23 -3.39 -6.27
CA LEU A 96 13.80 -3.15 -6.05
C LEU A 96 13.39 -1.73 -6.42
N GLU A 97 14.19 -0.72 -6.03
CA GLU A 97 13.99 0.69 -6.39
C GLU A 97 14.10 0.92 -7.89
N ARG A 98 15.07 0.29 -8.56
CA ARG A 98 15.19 0.35 -10.02
C ARG A 98 13.94 -0.19 -10.71
N ARG A 99 13.51 -1.40 -10.34
CA ARG A 99 12.29 -2.02 -10.89
C ARG A 99 11.05 -1.18 -10.62
N PHE A 100 11.00 -0.55 -9.45
CA PHE A 100 9.91 0.35 -9.10
C PHE A 100 9.87 1.58 -10.00
N ARG A 101 11.02 2.19 -10.30
CA ARG A 101 11.11 3.28 -11.30
C ARG A 101 10.73 2.83 -12.70
N ASP A 102 11.07 1.60 -13.10
CA ASP A 102 10.63 1.05 -14.39
C ASP A 102 9.10 0.96 -14.46
N VAL A 103 8.46 0.50 -13.37
CA VAL A 103 6.99 0.43 -13.26
C VAL A 103 6.37 1.83 -13.31
N GLU A 104 6.95 2.80 -12.60
CA GLU A 104 6.53 4.20 -12.63
C GLU A 104 6.65 4.80 -14.05
N GLY A 105 7.72 4.48 -14.77
CA GLY A 105 7.90 4.90 -16.16
C GLY A 105 6.81 4.36 -17.08
N VAL A 106 6.45 3.08 -16.96
CA VAL A 106 5.31 2.48 -17.70
C VAL A 106 4.00 3.13 -17.31
N PHE A 107 3.80 3.44 -16.02
CA PHE A 107 2.61 4.13 -15.54
C PHE A 107 2.44 5.49 -16.19
N VAL A 108 3.50 6.31 -16.22
CA VAL A 108 3.48 7.62 -16.87
C VAL A 108 3.22 7.50 -18.37
N GLN A 109 3.86 6.55 -19.05
CA GLN A 109 3.68 6.34 -20.49
C GLN A 109 2.28 5.82 -20.88
N SER A 110 1.60 5.12 -19.96
CA SER A 110 0.29 4.53 -20.21
C SER A 110 -0.87 5.51 -20.02
N HIS A 111 -0.61 6.74 -19.59
CA HIS A 111 -1.62 7.76 -19.35
C HIS A 111 -1.34 9.04 -20.15
N PRO A 112 -2.38 9.76 -20.59
CA PRO A 112 -2.20 11.06 -21.23
C PRO A 112 -1.51 12.06 -20.28
N ALA A 113 -0.65 12.91 -20.84
CA ALA A 113 0.14 13.87 -20.05
C ALA A 113 -0.74 14.86 -19.28
N GLU A 114 -1.91 15.19 -19.83
CA GLU A 114 -2.90 16.10 -19.27
C GLU A 114 -3.37 15.64 -17.89
N VAL A 115 -3.43 14.32 -17.66
CA VAL A 115 -3.91 13.78 -16.39
C VAL A 115 -2.92 14.03 -15.24
N PHE A 116 -1.63 14.18 -15.56
CA PHE A 116 -0.62 14.56 -14.57
C PHE A 116 -0.60 16.07 -14.28
N GLN A 117 -1.18 16.88 -15.17
CA GLN A 117 -1.32 18.33 -15.02
C GLN A 117 -2.60 18.74 -14.27
N GLN A 118 -3.55 17.81 -14.09
CA GLN A 118 -4.75 18.06 -13.31
C GLN A 118 -4.40 18.36 -11.85
N GLU A 119 -5.08 19.36 -11.29
CA GLU A 119 -4.98 19.72 -9.88
C GLU A 119 -5.41 18.54 -9.00
N LEU A 120 -4.63 18.29 -7.96
CA LEU A 120 -4.96 17.29 -6.96
C LEU A 120 -6.02 17.88 -6.00
N PRO A 121 -6.96 17.06 -5.49
CA PRO A 121 -7.83 17.49 -4.39
C PRO A 121 -6.99 18.02 -3.22
N GLU A 122 -7.44 19.10 -2.56
CA GLU A 122 -6.70 19.81 -1.49
C GLU A 122 -6.08 18.85 -0.46
N THR A 123 -6.87 17.92 0.08
CA THR A 123 -6.40 16.90 1.04
C THR A 123 -5.23 16.04 0.52
N ILE A 124 -5.23 15.75 -0.79
CA ILE A 124 -4.16 14.99 -1.44
C ILE A 124 -2.96 15.89 -1.72
N GLN A 125 -3.19 17.14 -2.12
CA GLN A 125 -2.14 18.13 -2.32
C GLN A 125 -1.36 18.38 -1.03
N ASP A 126 -2.04 18.57 0.11
CA ASP A 126 -1.39 18.73 1.42
C ASP A 126 -0.51 17.52 1.76
N THR A 127 -1.03 16.31 1.52
CA THR A 127 -0.27 15.06 1.72
C THR A 127 0.95 15.01 0.81
N TRP A 128 0.80 15.44 -0.45
CA TRP A 128 1.88 15.48 -1.43
C TRP A 128 2.97 16.45 -1.02
N ASP A 129 2.59 17.65 -0.58
CA ASP A 129 3.50 18.70 -0.15
C ASP A 129 4.33 18.23 1.05
N HIS A 130 3.69 17.62 2.06
CA HIS A 130 4.38 17.03 3.21
C HIS A 130 5.38 15.91 2.85
N LEU A 131 5.12 15.16 1.77
CA LEU A 131 6.04 14.14 1.27
C LEU A 131 7.26 14.74 0.57
N THR A 132 7.12 15.94 0.00
CA THR A 132 8.18 16.67 -0.73
C THR A 132 8.89 17.74 0.11
N GLU A 133 8.34 18.08 1.27
CA GLU A 133 8.90 19.09 2.16
C GLU A 133 10.34 18.75 2.59
N GLU A 134 11.19 19.78 2.61
CA GLU A 134 12.56 19.65 3.04
C GLU A 134 12.62 19.17 4.51
N PRO A 135 13.46 18.17 4.86
CA PRO A 135 13.48 17.58 6.20
C PRO A 135 13.66 18.58 7.35
N GLY A 136 14.33 19.71 7.10
CA GLY A 136 14.53 20.78 8.10
C GLY A 136 13.30 21.64 8.39
N ARG A 137 12.25 21.54 7.57
CA ARG A 137 10.98 22.28 7.73
C ARG A 137 9.85 21.43 8.29
N VAL A 138 10.05 20.10 8.35
CA VAL A 138 9.06 19.15 8.87
C VAL A 138 9.06 19.17 10.41
N PRO A 139 7.93 19.50 11.06
CA PRO A 139 7.84 19.50 12.52
C PRO A 139 8.24 18.16 13.14
N GLU A 140 8.89 18.17 14.31
CA GLU A 140 9.28 16.96 15.04
C GLU A 140 8.08 16.01 15.28
N SER A 141 6.88 16.57 15.51
CA SER A 141 5.63 15.82 15.69
C SER A 141 5.17 15.04 14.46
N SER A 142 5.67 15.36 13.27
CA SER A 142 5.31 14.69 12.01
C SER A 142 6.20 13.47 11.72
N TRP A 143 7.26 13.25 12.51
CA TRP A 143 8.15 12.11 12.33
C TRP A 143 7.62 10.86 13.01
N ARG A 144 7.88 9.71 12.38
CA ARG A 144 7.54 8.38 12.89
C ARG A 144 8.76 7.47 12.75
N PHE A 145 8.74 6.38 13.52
CA PHE A 145 9.70 5.29 13.39
C PHE A 145 9.00 4.06 12.86
N ALA A 146 9.56 3.46 11.81
CA ALA A 146 9.04 2.21 11.25
C ALA A 146 10.17 1.27 10.87
N SER A 147 9.91 -0.03 10.97
CA SER A 147 10.87 -1.02 10.48
C SER A 147 10.87 -1.05 8.94
N PRO A 148 12.02 -1.27 8.28
CA PRO A 148 12.07 -1.47 6.83
C PRO A 148 11.11 -2.57 6.36
N LYS A 149 10.94 -3.63 7.17
CA LYS A 149 10.02 -4.73 6.86
C LYS A 149 8.57 -4.27 6.83
N SER A 150 8.12 -3.50 7.82
CA SER A 150 6.75 -2.99 7.85
C SER A 150 6.46 -2.04 6.68
N LEU A 151 7.46 -1.28 6.24
CA LEU A 151 7.33 -0.40 5.08
C LEU A 151 7.14 -1.19 3.78
N LEU A 152 7.93 -2.24 3.54
CA LEU A 152 7.71 -3.10 2.38
C LEU A 152 6.45 -3.98 2.48
N ASP A 153 5.95 -4.26 3.69
CA ASP A 153 4.64 -4.91 3.85
C ASP A 153 3.50 -3.98 3.43
N ASN A 154 3.57 -2.71 3.85
CA ASN A 154 2.63 -1.69 3.44
C ASN A 154 2.67 -1.47 1.93
N PHE A 155 3.87 -1.34 1.34
CA PHE A 155 4.10 -1.28 -0.11
C PHE A 155 3.36 -2.42 -0.81
N CYS A 156 3.63 -3.66 -0.40
CA CYS A 156 3.06 -4.85 -1.02
C CYS A 156 1.53 -4.86 -0.93
N ARG A 157 0.96 -4.62 0.26
CA ARG A 157 -0.50 -4.62 0.46
C ARG A 157 -1.20 -3.53 -0.34
N THR A 158 -0.64 -2.32 -0.34
CA THR A 158 -1.23 -1.18 -1.06
C THR A 158 -1.11 -1.36 -2.57
N MET A 159 -0.03 -1.95 -3.09
CA MET A 159 0.07 -2.33 -4.50
C MET A 159 -1.02 -3.30 -4.93
N HIS A 160 -1.27 -4.36 -4.14
CA HIS A 160 -2.35 -5.32 -4.41
C HIS A 160 -3.73 -4.66 -4.33
N CYS A 161 -3.91 -3.65 -3.48
CA CYS A 161 -5.17 -2.91 -3.37
C CYS A 161 -5.42 -1.97 -4.57
N LEU A 162 -4.40 -1.23 -5.01
CA LEU A 162 -4.56 -0.20 -6.06
C LEU A 162 -4.48 -0.76 -7.49
N PHE A 163 -3.86 -1.93 -7.65
CA PHE A 163 -3.68 -2.58 -8.95
C PHE A 163 -4.23 -4.02 -8.92
N SER A 164 -5.34 -4.23 -8.23
CA SER A 164 -5.94 -5.56 -8.00
C SER A 164 -6.20 -6.35 -9.28
N GLU A 165 -6.53 -5.66 -10.37
CA GLU A 165 -6.75 -6.25 -11.70
C GLU A 165 -5.53 -7.04 -12.21
N CYS A 166 -4.32 -6.59 -11.87
CA CYS A 166 -3.09 -7.27 -12.28
C CYS A 166 -2.74 -8.51 -11.46
N PHE A 167 -3.39 -8.72 -10.32
CA PHE A 167 -3.11 -9.84 -9.40
C PHE A 167 -4.28 -10.82 -9.28
N SER A 168 -5.36 -10.58 -10.02
CA SER A 168 -6.57 -11.39 -10.03
C SER A 168 -6.39 -12.67 -10.87
N SER A 169 -5.65 -13.64 -10.33
CA SER A 169 -5.66 -15.03 -10.80
C SER A 169 -5.57 -15.97 -9.59
N THR A 170 -6.74 -16.43 -9.15
CA THR A 170 -7.11 -17.67 -8.42
C THR A 170 -6.33 -18.16 -7.17
N GLU A 171 -5.20 -17.60 -6.76
CA GLU A 171 -4.39 -18.16 -5.65
C GLU A 171 -4.12 -17.22 -4.45
N ALA A 172 -4.70 -16.02 -4.41
CA ALA A 172 -4.46 -15.07 -3.31
C ALA A 172 -5.72 -14.40 -2.76
N GLN A 173 -6.91 -14.96 -3.04
CA GLN A 173 -8.18 -14.33 -2.66
C GLN A 173 -8.64 -14.66 -1.24
N GLN A 174 -7.93 -15.52 -0.48
CA GLN A 174 -8.40 -15.94 0.85
C GLN A 174 -8.23 -14.90 1.97
N ASP A 175 -7.41 -13.84 1.81
CA ASP A 175 -7.18 -12.87 2.90
C ASP A 175 -7.45 -11.39 2.58
N PHE A 176 -7.71 -11.02 1.32
CA PHE A 176 -7.77 -9.59 0.94
C PHE A 176 -9.18 -8.99 0.80
N SER A 177 -10.22 -9.81 0.64
CA SER A 177 -11.58 -9.30 0.30
C SER A 177 -12.61 -9.37 1.44
N LEU A 178 -12.42 -10.23 2.45
CA LEU A 178 -13.50 -10.52 3.42
C LEU A 178 -13.72 -9.45 4.51
N VAL A 179 -12.84 -8.43 4.64
CA VAL A 179 -13.03 -7.39 5.68
C VAL A 179 -13.73 -6.13 5.14
N TYR A 180 -13.79 -5.93 3.82
CA TYR A 180 -14.23 -4.65 3.24
C TYR A 180 -15.70 -4.55 2.85
N PHE A 181 -16.40 -5.67 2.68
CA PHE A 181 -17.81 -5.64 2.27
C PHE A 181 -18.82 -5.79 3.40
N GLN A 182 -18.40 -6.05 4.65
CA GLN A 182 -19.34 -6.34 5.73
C GLN A 182 -19.71 -5.11 6.59
N THR A 183 -19.03 -3.97 6.42
CA THR A 183 -19.31 -2.74 7.19
C THR A 183 -20.07 -1.67 6.42
N ALA A 184 -20.42 -1.89 5.15
CA ALA A 184 -21.26 -1.01 4.37
C ALA A 184 -22.54 -1.76 3.99
N VAL A 185 -23.70 -1.16 4.30
CA VAL A 185 -25.08 -1.66 4.10
C VAL A 185 -25.67 -2.47 5.27
N LEU A 186 -26.14 -1.77 6.29
CA LEU A 186 -27.44 -2.06 6.88
C LEU A 186 -28.25 -0.75 6.98
N PRO A 187 -29.30 -0.55 6.16
CA PRO A 187 -30.21 0.58 6.34
C PRO A 187 -31.11 0.35 7.56
N ILE A 188 -31.36 1.45 8.27
CA ILE A 188 -32.33 1.55 9.36
C ILE A 188 -33.75 1.48 8.77
N GLY A 189 -34.57 0.56 9.25
CA GLY A 189 -36.04 0.66 9.15
C GLY A 189 -36.78 -0.66 8.99
N GLY A 190 -37.68 -0.98 9.95
CA GLY A 190 -38.82 -1.87 9.69
C GLY A 190 -38.97 -3.05 10.66
N LYS A 191 -40.04 -3.02 11.44
CA LYS A 191 -40.46 -4.03 12.44
C LYS A 191 -40.69 -5.42 11.82
N ALA A 192 -40.32 -6.47 12.56
CA ALA A 192 -41.19 -7.59 13.00
C ALA A 192 -40.42 -8.91 13.17
N GLY A 193 -40.40 -9.43 14.40
CA GLY A 193 -40.65 -10.85 14.68
C GLY A 193 -39.66 -11.95 14.24
N ARG A 194 -39.07 -12.56 15.27
CA ARG A 194 -38.88 -14.02 15.48
C ARG A 194 -37.54 -14.68 15.13
N ASN A 195 -37.10 -15.39 16.17
CA ASN A 195 -36.34 -16.64 16.24
C ASN A 195 -34.82 -16.60 16.08
N ILE A 196 -34.16 -16.48 17.24
CA ILE A 196 -32.79 -16.91 17.48
C ILE A 196 -32.79 -18.44 17.51
N TYR A 197 -32.14 -19.08 16.54
CA TYR A 197 -31.77 -20.49 16.65
C TYR A 197 -30.39 -20.57 17.32
N VAL A 198 -30.36 -21.08 18.55
CA VAL A 198 -29.12 -21.46 19.24
C VAL A 198 -28.68 -22.81 18.66
N LEU A 199 -27.60 -22.81 17.89
CA LEU A 199 -26.94 -24.05 17.44
C LEU A 199 -26.27 -24.72 18.65
N LYS A 200 -26.86 -25.82 19.09
CA LYS A 200 -26.34 -26.70 20.14
C LYS A 200 -25.20 -27.53 19.55
N ALA A 201 -24.00 -27.41 20.12
CA ALA A 201 -22.86 -28.25 19.76
C ALA A 201 -23.07 -29.67 20.31
N GLU A 202 -23.02 -30.67 19.43
CA GLU A 202 -23.14 -32.08 19.80
C GLU A 202 -21.77 -32.75 19.61
N THR A 203 -21.18 -33.17 20.72
CA THR A 203 -19.93 -33.94 20.80
C THR A 203 -20.15 -35.37 20.34
N ARG A 204 -19.36 -35.85 19.37
CA ARG A 204 -19.31 -37.27 18.98
C ARG A 204 -18.73 -38.13 20.11
N PRO A 205 -19.30 -39.30 20.42
CA PRO A 205 -18.64 -40.30 21.25
C PRO A 205 -17.63 -41.12 20.41
N ALA A 206 -16.58 -41.54 21.10
CA ALA A 206 -15.50 -42.38 20.61
C ALA A 206 -15.98 -43.81 20.32
N GLY A 207 -15.48 -44.38 19.24
CA GLY A 207 -15.45 -45.81 18.93
C GLY A 207 -14.11 -46.11 18.28
#